data_AF-A0A455U658-F1
#
_entry.id   AF-A0A455U658-F1
#
_cell.length_a   1.000
_cell.length_b   1.000
_cell.length_c   1.000
_cell.angle_alpha   90.00
_cell.angle_beta   90.00
_cell.angle_gamma   90.00
#
_symmetry.space_group_name_H-M   'P 1'
#
loop_
_entity.id
_entity.type
_entity.pdbx_description
1 polymer ?
#
loop_
_entity_poly.entity_id
_entity_poly.type
_entity_poly.pdbx_seq_one_letter_code
_entity_poly.pdbx_strand_id
1 'polypeptide(L)'
;MFDGAKEHEIKHLLKLADIPESGQMALFDGRTGDAFDRPVTVGYMYMLKLNHLVDDKMHARSTGSYSLVTQQPLGGKAQFGGQRFGEMEVWALEAYGAAYTLQEMLTVKSDDVEGRTKMYKNIVDGDHTMQAGMPESFNVLVKEIRSLGIDIELES
;
A
#
# COMPACT_ATOMS: atom_id res chain seq x y z
N MET A 1 -30.60 -26.61 18.19
CA MET A 1 -30.42 -28.07 18.13
C MET A 1 -29.11 -28.32 17.40
N PHE A 2 -28.01 -28.40 18.16
CA PHE A 2 -26.68 -28.72 17.64
C PHE A 2 -26.05 -29.68 18.65
N ASP A 3 -25.98 -30.97 18.31
CA ASP A 3 -25.21 -31.96 19.06
C ASP A 3 -23.95 -32.21 18.24
N GLY A 4 -22.81 -31.75 18.78
CA GLY A 4 -21.51 -31.86 18.12
C GLY A 4 -20.70 -33.02 18.71
N ALA A 5 -19.65 -33.44 18.00
CA ALA A 5 -18.76 -34.50 18.46
C ALA A 5 -18.13 -34.14 19.82
N LYS A 6 -18.17 -35.08 20.76
CA LYS A 6 -17.64 -34.92 22.13
C LYS A 6 -16.21 -35.43 22.21
N GLU A 7 -15.42 -34.89 23.13
CA GLU A 7 -13.99 -35.23 23.26
C GLU A 7 -13.73 -36.74 23.43
N HIS A 8 -14.59 -37.44 24.18
CA HIS A 8 -14.46 -38.89 24.38
C HIS A 8 -14.74 -39.70 23.10
N GLU A 9 -15.62 -39.21 22.23
CA GLU A 9 -15.91 -39.81 20.91
C GLU A 9 -14.69 -39.63 19.99
N ILE A 10 -14.07 -38.44 20.00
CA ILE A 10 -12.83 -38.15 19.27
C ILE A 10 -11.68 -39.05 19.75
N LYS A 11 -11.48 -39.19 21.07
CA LYS A 11 -10.46 -40.08 21.65
C LYS A 11 -10.69 -41.55 21.30
N HIS A 12 -11.95 -42.00 21.28
CA HIS A 12 -12.27 -43.35 20.83
C HIS A 12 -11.92 -43.58 19.35
N LEU A 13 -12.20 -42.60 18.48
CA LEU A 13 -11.84 -42.68 17.06
C LEU A 13 -10.32 -42.63 16.82
N LEU A 14 -9.57 -41.81 17.57
CA LEU A 14 -8.10 -41.82 17.53
C LEU A 14 -7.53 -43.19 17.92
N LYS A 15 -8.06 -43.79 18.99
CA LYS A 15 -7.67 -45.12 19.46
C LYS A 15 -8.03 -46.23 18.47
N LEU A 16 -9.18 -46.14 17.81
CA LEU A 16 -9.60 -47.08 16.76
C LEU A 16 -8.67 -47.02 15.53
N ALA A 17 -8.02 -45.88 15.30
CA ALA A 17 -7.07 -45.66 14.21
C ALA A 17 -5.59 -45.92 14.60
N ASP A 18 -5.33 -46.48 15.79
CA ASP A 18 -3.98 -46.68 16.36
C ASP A 18 -3.14 -45.38 16.49
N ILE A 19 -3.80 -44.23 16.69
CA ILE A 19 -3.18 -42.91 16.89
C ILE A 19 -3.22 -42.52 18.38
N PRO A 20 -2.21 -41.81 18.93
CA PRO A 20 -2.23 -41.34 20.32
C PRO A 20 -3.50 -40.53 20.67
N GLU A 21 -4.12 -40.85 21.81
CA GLU A 21 -5.34 -40.19 22.30
C GLU A 21 -5.16 -38.68 22.60
N SER A 22 -3.92 -38.18 22.63
CA SER A 22 -3.59 -36.75 22.72
C SER A 22 -3.66 -36.00 21.38
N GLY A 23 -3.74 -36.71 20.25
CA GLY A 23 -3.60 -36.13 18.90
C GLY A 23 -2.20 -35.57 18.60
N GLN A 24 -1.19 -35.91 19.43
CA GLN A 24 0.18 -35.43 19.31
C GLN A 24 1.13 -36.56 18.91
N MET A 25 2.11 -36.24 18.07
CA MET A 25 3.12 -37.18 17.57
C MET A 25 4.53 -36.58 17.60
N ALA A 26 5.55 -37.43 17.68
CA ALA A 26 6.93 -36.99 17.50
C ALA A 26 7.15 -36.64 16.01
N LEU A 27 7.64 -35.44 15.75
CA LEU A 27 8.08 -35.01 14.42
C LEU A 27 9.60 -34.85 14.42
N PHE A 28 10.17 -34.86 13.21
CA PHE A 28 11.60 -34.68 12.94
C PHE A 28 11.79 -33.48 12.02
N ASP A 29 12.86 -32.71 12.20
CA ASP A 29 13.20 -31.60 11.31
C ASP A 29 13.66 -32.15 9.95
N GLY A 30 12.93 -31.79 8.88
CA GLY A 30 13.27 -32.16 7.51
C GLY A 30 14.57 -31.55 6.97
N ARG A 31 15.24 -30.66 7.73
CA ARG A 31 16.56 -30.11 7.37
C ARG A 31 17.73 -30.84 8.03
N THR A 32 17.61 -31.28 9.28
CA THR A 32 18.70 -31.92 10.04
C THR A 32 18.51 -33.42 10.27
N GLY A 33 17.26 -33.88 10.36
CA GLY A 33 16.90 -35.25 10.77
C GLY A 33 16.72 -35.42 12.28
N ASP A 34 16.95 -34.39 13.09
CA ASP A 34 16.78 -34.44 14.54
C ASP A 34 15.30 -34.42 14.96
N ALA A 35 14.98 -35.04 16.10
CA ALA A 35 13.63 -35.00 16.67
C ALA A 35 13.36 -33.66 17.37
N PHE A 36 12.13 -33.15 17.30
CA PHE A 36 11.73 -31.98 18.10
C PHE A 36 11.59 -32.32 19.59
N ASP A 37 11.99 -31.40 20.47
CA ASP A 37 11.97 -31.56 21.94
C ASP A 37 10.60 -31.92 22.54
N ARG A 38 9.51 -31.61 21.82
CA ARG A 38 8.13 -31.80 22.28
C ARG A 38 7.26 -32.37 21.15
N PRO A 39 6.31 -33.27 21.47
CA PRO A 39 5.40 -33.82 20.47
C PRO A 39 4.45 -32.72 19.96
N VAL A 40 4.12 -32.79 18.68
CA VAL A 40 3.37 -31.75 17.95
C VAL A 40 1.98 -32.29 17.61
N THR A 41 0.94 -31.46 17.77
CA THR A 41 -0.42 -31.79 17.31
C THR A 41 -0.47 -31.77 15.79
N VAL A 42 -0.83 -32.90 15.18
CA VAL A 42 -0.91 -33.06 13.72
C VAL A 42 -2.28 -33.62 13.36
N GLY A 43 -2.90 -33.09 12.32
CA GLY A 43 -4.21 -33.54 11.85
C GLY A 43 -4.60 -32.93 10.51
N TYR A 44 -5.71 -33.41 9.96
CA TYR A 44 -6.24 -32.95 8.69
C TYR A 44 -7.22 -31.80 8.91
N MET A 45 -6.81 -30.58 8.56
CA MET A 45 -7.66 -29.39 8.57
C MET A 45 -8.13 -29.07 7.15
N TYR A 46 -9.42 -28.79 6.98
CA TYR A 46 -9.95 -28.32 5.70
C TYR A 46 -9.62 -26.83 5.52
N MET A 47 -8.65 -26.55 4.65
CA MET A 47 -8.14 -25.20 4.38
C MET A 47 -8.85 -24.57 3.19
N LEU A 48 -9.32 -23.34 3.35
CA LEU A 48 -9.94 -22.53 2.29
C LEU A 48 -8.99 -21.44 1.79
N LYS A 49 -8.93 -21.25 0.47
CA LYS A 49 -8.22 -20.14 -0.18
C LYS A 49 -9.19 -18.99 -0.47
N LEU A 50 -8.97 -17.84 0.14
CA LEU A 50 -9.73 -16.62 -0.15
C LEU A 50 -9.29 -15.98 -1.47
N ASN A 51 -10.18 -15.22 -2.11
CA ASN A 51 -9.91 -14.55 -3.40
C ASN A 51 -9.05 -13.27 -3.29
N HIS A 52 -8.31 -13.09 -2.18
CA HIS A 52 -7.46 -11.92 -1.96
C HIS A 52 -6.05 -12.14 -2.50
N LEU A 53 -5.93 -12.35 -3.82
CA LEU A 53 -4.67 -12.63 -4.47
C LEU A 53 -3.72 -11.42 -4.42
N VAL A 54 -2.41 -11.69 -4.41
CA VAL A 54 -1.37 -10.64 -4.41
C VAL A 54 -1.30 -9.93 -5.77
N ASP A 55 -1.56 -10.67 -6.85
CA ASP A 55 -1.53 -10.18 -8.24
C ASP A 55 -2.55 -9.05 -8.48
N ASP A 56 -3.74 -9.16 -7.88
CA ASP A 56 -4.76 -8.11 -7.90
C ASP A 56 -4.30 -6.83 -7.18
N LYS A 57 -3.47 -6.97 -6.14
CA LYS A 57 -3.06 -5.87 -5.24
C LYS A 57 -1.79 -5.15 -5.69
N MET A 58 -0.86 -5.84 -6.35
CA MET A 58 0.38 -5.22 -6.83
C MET A 58 0.07 -4.23 -7.96
N HIS A 59 0.60 -3.01 -7.85
CA HIS A 59 0.49 -1.94 -8.85
C HIS A 59 1.64 -0.94 -8.65
N ALA A 60 2.19 -0.42 -9.73
CA ALA A 60 3.21 0.61 -9.74
C ALA A 60 3.00 1.57 -10.92
N ARG A 61 3.44 2.82 -10.75
CA ARG A 61 3.34 3.89 -11.75
C ARG A 61 4.62 4.73 -11.71
N SER A 62 5.15 5.09 -12.87
CA SER A 62 6.15 6.15 -13.03
C SER A 62 5.45 7.42 -13.55
N THR A 63 4.99 7.38 -14.80
CA THR A 63 4.17 8.42 -15.45
C THR A 63 2.83 7.83 -15.92
N GLY A 64 1.88 8.68 -16.30
CA GLY A 64 0.54 8.26 -16.73
C GLY A 64 -0.42 9.45 -16.83
N SER A 65 -1.71 9.18 -17.03
CA SER A 65 -2.74 10.22 -17.20
C SER A 65 -2.96 11.07 -15.95
N TYR A 66 -3.41 12.31 -16.17
CA TYR A 66 -3.68 13.35 -15.17
C TYR A 66 -5.11 13.89 -15.30
N SER A 67 -5.62 14.48 -14.21
CA SER A 67 -6.90 15.20 -14.17
C SER A 67 -6.84 16.48 -15.02
N LEU A 68 -7.87 16.74 -15.83
CA LEU A 68 -7.94 17.97 -16.64
C LEU A 68 -8.05 19.24 -15.79
N VAL A 69 -8.66 19.15 -14.61
CA VAL A 69 -8.93 20.32 -13.75
C VAL A 69 -7.71 20.68 -12.90
N THR A 70 -7.23 19.72 -12.09
CA THR A 70 -6.17 19.96 -11.10
C THR A 70 -4.78 19.52 -11.56
N GLN A 71 -4.65 18.90 -12.74
CA GLN A 71 -3.39 18.33 -13.25
C GLN A 71 -2.74 17.26 -12.36
N GLN A 72 -3.44 16.76 -11.34
CA GLN A 72 -2.99 15.69 -10.43
C GLN A 72 -3.13 14.30 -11.06
N PRO A 73 -2.32 13.30 -10.63
CA PRO A 73 -2.47 11.91 -11.07
C PRO A 73 -3.88 11.37 -10.82
N LEU A 74 -4.44 10.62 -11.77
CA LEU A 74 -5.68 9.86 -11.55
C LEU A 74 -5.50 8.78 -10.48
N GLY A 75 -6.58 8.33 -9.85
CA GLY A 75 -6.56 7.31 -8.80
C GLY A 75 -6.90 5.90 -9.28
N GLY A 76 -6.34 4.89 -8.61
CA GLY A 76 -6.74 3.47 -8.77
C GLY A 76 -6.03 2.69 -9.88
N LYS A 77 -5.83 1.39 -9.66
CA LYS A 77 -5.07 0.47 -10.54
C LYS A 77 -5.58 0.47 -11.98
N ALA A 78 -6.91 0.48 -12.18
CA ALA A 78 -7.53 0.39 -13.50
C ALA A 78 -7.24 1.58 -14.44
N GLN A 79 -6.85 2.75 -13.90
CA GLN A 79 -6.52 3.95 -14.67
C GLN A 79 -5.01 4.23 -14.71
N PHE A 80 -4.19 3.22 -14.37
CA PHE A 80 -2.75 3.38 -14.07
C PHE A 80 -2.53 4.52 -13.05
N GLY A 81 -3.38 4.59 -12.03
CA GLY A 81 -3.42 5.69 -11.09
C GLY A 81 -2.20 5.78 -10.18
N GLY A 82 -1.95 6.98 -9.65
CA GLY A 82 -1.01 7.21 -8.57
C GLY A 82 -1.58 6.74 -7.22
N GLN A 83 -0.70 6.61 -6.22
CA GLN A 83 -1.12 6.48 -4.83
C GLN A 83 -1.37 7.86 -4.24
N ARG A 84 -2.37 7.98 -3.35
CA ARG A 84 -2.63 9.21 -2.61
C ARG A 84 -1.53 9.39 -1.55
N PHE A 85 -0.73 10.44 -1.68
CA PHE A 85 0.03 10.98 -0.55
C PHE A 85 -0.95 11.81 0.29
N GLY A 86 -1.20 11.40 1.53
CA GLY A 86 -2.21 12.01 2.39
C GLY A 86 -1.66 13.05 3.34
N GLU A 87 -2.57 13.65 4.10
CA GLU A 87 -2.27 14.70 5.08
C GLU A 87 -1.42 14.18 6.24
N MET A 88 -1.65 12.94 6.69
CA MET A 88 -0.85 12.31 7.74
C MET A 88 0.58 12.00 7.29
N GLU A 89 0.78 11.66 6.01
CA GLU A 89 2.11 11.48 5.43
C GLU A 89 2.85 12.81 5.23
N VAL A 90 2.14 13.90 4.94
CA VAL A 90 2.69 15.28 4.97
C VAL A 90 3.18 15.61 6.38
N TRP A 91 2.35 15.47 7.41
CA TRP A 91 2.73 15.74 8.80
C TRP A 91 3.94 14.91 9.25
N ALA A 92 4.05 13.67 8.77
CA ALA A 92 5.22 12.83 9.05
C ALA A 92 6.51 13.42 8.47
N LEU A 93 6.51 13.87 7.20
CA LEU A 93 7.67 14.53 6.59
C LEU A 93 8.00 15.88 7.23
N GLU A 94 6.98 16.65 7.62
CA GLU A 94 7.15 17.91 8.37
C GLU A 94 7.82 17.69 9.73
N ALA A 95 7.37 16.66 10.47
CA ALA A 95 7.97 16.28 11.76
C ALA A 95 9.43 15.82 11.65
N TYR A 96 9.81 15.22 10.51
CA TYR A 96 11.22 14.91 10.19
C TYR A 96 12.02 16.12 9.68
N GLY A 97 11.39 17.27 9.41
CA GLY A 97 12.05 18.43 8.81
C GLY A 97 12.44 18.23 7.34
N ALA A 98 11.82 17.30 6.63
CA ALA A 98 12.19 16.87 5.28
C ALA A 98 11.69 17.82 4.18
N ALA A 99 11.97 19.12 4.31
CA ALA A 99 11.40 20.19 3.48
C ALA A 99 11.58 20.00 1.96
N TYR A 100 12.79 19.62 1.51
CA TYR A 100 13.06 19.38 0.08
C TYR A 100 12.26 18.18 -0.47
N THR A 101 12.17 17.08 0.29
CA THR A 101 11.38 15.91 -0.09
C THR A 101 9.89 16.26 -0.14
N LEU A 102 9.39 17.04 0.82
CA LEU A 102 8.00 17.49 0.83
C LEU A 102 7.69 18.41 -0.37
N GLN A 103 8.56 19.37 -0.66
CA GLN A 103 8.44 20.24 -1.83
C GLN A 103 8.39 19.42 -3.12
N GLU A 104 9.29 18.44 -3.28
CA GLU A 104 9.33 17.56 -4.45
C GLU A 104 8.03 16.75 -4.62
N MET A 105 7.52 16.14 -3.54
CA MET A 105 6.29 15.36 -3.55
C MET A 105 5.05 16.20 -3.89
N LEU A 106 4.95 17.42 -3.37
CA LEU A 106 3.78 18.29 -3.56
C LEU A 106 3.79 19.04 -4.90
N THR A 107 4.95 19.34 -5.48
CA THR A 107 5.08 20.16 -6.71
C THR A 107 5.43 19.34 -7.94
N VAL A 108 6.71 19.06 -8.17
CA VAL A 108 7.28 18.41 -9.37
C VAL A 108 7.00 16.91 -9.49
N LYS A 109 6.36 16.30 -8.49
CA LYS A 109 5.69 14.98 -8.58
C LYS A 109 4.16 15.08 -8.50
N SER A 110 3.68 16.10 -7.78
CA SER A 110 2.29 16.57 -7.64
C SER A 110 1.66 17.04 -8.96
N ASP A 111 1.29 18.32 -9.02
CA ASP A 111 0.57 18.93 -10.15
C ASP A 111 1.30 20.02 -10.96
N ASP A 112 2.56 20.33 -10.69
CA ASP A 112 3.38 21.24 -11.51
C ASP A 112 3.63 20.67 -12.93
N VAL A 113 2.98 21.24 -13.95
CA VAL A 113 3.00 20.72 -15.35
C VAL A 113 4.36 20.92 -16.01
N GLU A 114 4.96 22.10 -15.85
CA GLU A 114 6.28 22.38 -16.41
C GLU A 114 7.38 21.66 -15.62
N GLY A 115 7.31 21.71 -14.29
CA GLY A 115 8.26 21.10 -13.38
C GLY A 115 8.36 19.59 -13.57
N ARG A 116 7.23 18.88 -13.76
CA ARG A 116 7.24 17.44 -14.08
C ARG A 116 7.96 17.13 -15.40
N THR A 117 7.75 17.96 -16.42
CA THR A 117 8.37 17.76 -17.75
C THR A 117 9.87 18.06 -17.71
N LYS A 118 10.28 19.15 -17.04
CA LYS A 118 11.69 19.50 -16.80
C LYS A 118 12.38 18.45 -15.94
N MET A 119 11.78 18.02 -14.83
CA MET A 119 12.33 16.98 -13.94
C MET A 119 12.58 15.66 -14.67
N TYR A 120 11.61 15.19 -15.47
CA TYR A 120 11.79 13.98 -16.27
C TYR A 120 12.96 14.11 -17.26
N LYS A 121 13.05 15.24 -17.96
CA LYS A 121 14.16 15.52 -18.87
C LYS A 121 15.51 15.55 -18.13
N ASN A 122 15.60 16.26 -17.01
CA ASN A 122 16.83 16.40 -16.24
C ASN A 122 17.33 15.02 -15.75
N ILE A 123 16.45 14.15 -15.27
CA ILE A 123 16.79 12.77 -14.88
C ILE A 123 17.34 11.95 -16.08
N VAL A 124 16.81 12.15 -17.30
CA VAL A 124 17.30 11.47 -18.51
C VAL A 124 18.63 12.04 -19.00
N ASP A 125 18.80 13.36 -18.95
CA ASP A 125 20.01 14.07 -19.39
C ASP A 125 21.15 14.01 -18.36
N GLY A 126 20.88 13.53 -17.14
CA GLY A 126 21.85 13.46 -16.04
C GLY A 126 22.04 14.79 -15.29
N ASP A 127 21.17 15.78 -15.51
CA ASP A 127 21.13 17.02 -14.74
C ASP A 127 20.40 16.81 -13.41
N HIS A 128 20.81 17.56 -12.39
CA HIS A 128 20.27 17.51 -11.03
C HIS A 128 19.63 18.84 -10.61
N THR A 129 19.43 19.78 -11.54
CA THR A 129 18.65 20.98 -11.27
C THR A 129 17.17 20.64 -11.01
N MET A 130 16.60 21.26 -9.97
CA MET A 130 15.18 21.24 -9.67
C MET A 130 14.69 22.68 -9.53
N GLN A 131 13.58 22.99 -10.19
CA GLN A 131 12.84 24.23 -10.03
C GLN A 131 11.38 23.85 -9.79
N ALA A 132 10.86 24.17 -8.61
CA ALA A 132 9.45 23.98 -8.28
C ALA A 132 8.66 25.25 -8.63
N GLY A 133 7.62 25.11 -9.44
CA GLY A 133 6.65 26.16 -9.72
C GLY A 133 5.51 26.21 -8.71
N MET A 134 4.51 27.04 -9.01
CA MET A 134 3.26 27.10 -8.27
C MET A 134 2.36 25.91 -8.65
N PRO A 135 1.77 25.19 -7.69
CA PRO A 135 0.78 24.14 -7.96
C PRO A 135 -0.41 24.64 -8.78
N GLU A 136 -0.85 23.86 -9.78
CA GLU A 136 -2.06 24.15 -10.55
C GLU A 136 -3.33 24.04 -9.69
N SER A 137 -3.32 23.18 -8.67
CA SER A 137 -4.40 23.15 -7.67
C SER A 137 -4.59 24.49 -6.95
N PHE A 138 -3.52 25.26 -6.73
CA PHE A 138 -3.61 26.60 -6.15
C PHE A 138 -4.12 27.63 -7.17
N ASN A 139 -3.72 27.54 -8.44
CA ASN A 139 -4.28 28.36 -9.53
C ASN A 139 -5.79 28.15 -9.69
N VAL A 140 -6.26 26.90 -9.53
CA VAL A 140 -7.69 26.57 -9.53
C VAL A 140 -8.40 27.23 -8.35
N LEU A 141 -7.86 27.10 -7.14
CA LEU A 141 -8.41 27.72 -5.92
C LEU A 141 -8.56 29.26 -6.06
N VAL A 142 -7.54 29.95 -6.57
CA VAL A 142 -7.60 31.41 -6.79
C VAL A 142 -8.70 31.79 -7.79
N LYS A 143 -8.89 31.00 -8.85
CA LYS A 143 -9.99 31.21 -9.82
C LYS A 143 -11.36 30.94 -9.22
N GLU A 144 -11.49 29.91 -8.38
CA GLU A 144 -12.73 29.59 -7.66
C GLU A 144 -13.12 30.72 -6.69
N ILE A 145 -12.17 31.26 -5.91
CA ILE A 145 -12.46 32.37 -4.99
C ILE A 145 -12.85 33.65 -5.76
N ARG A 146 -12.13 33.98 -6.86
CA ARG A 146 -12.51 35.10 -7.75
C ARG A 146 -13.91 34.93 -8.35
N SER A 147 -14.36 33.69 -8.61
CA SER A 147 -15.72 33.43 -9.11
C SER A 147 -16.83 33.79 -8.11
N LEU A 148 -16.52 33.89 -6.81
CA LEU A 148 -17.42 34.35 -5.76
C LEU A 148 -17.50 35.89 -5.65
N GLY A 149 -16.78 36.63 -6.50
CA GLY A 149 -16.69 38.10 -6.45
C GLY A 149 -15.75 38.63 -5.36
N ILE A 150 -14.88 37.77 -4.82
CA ILE A 150 -13.82 38.15 -3.87
C ILE A 150 -12.55 38.37 -4.67
N ASP A 151 -11.99 39.59 -4.62
CA ASP A 151 -10.72 39.87 -5.26
C ASP A 151 -9.55 39.35 -4.41
N ILE A 152 -8.61 38.67 -5.07
CA ILE A 152 -7.39 38.11 -4.48
C ILE A 152 -6.30 38.24 -5.52
N GLU A 153 -5.21 38.88 -5.16
CA GLU A 153 -3.97 38.92 -5.92
C GLU A 153 -2.81 38.38 -5.08
N LEU A 154 -1.74 37.95 -5.76
CA LEU A 154 -0.51 37.49 -5.12
C LEU A 154 0.50 38.63 -5.18
N GLU A 155 0.74 39.28 -4.04
CA GLU A 155 1.80 40.28 -3.91
C GLU A 155 3.18 39.59 -4.02
N SER A 156 4.12 40.22 -4.73
CA SER A 156 5.38 39.63 -5.21
C SER A 156 6.61 40.16 -4.45
#